data_AF-A0A0B7BV81-F1
#
_entry.id   AF-A0A0B7BV81-F1
#
_cell.length_a   1.000
_cell.length_b   1.000
_cell.length_c   1.000
_cell.angle_alpha   90.00
_cell.angle_beta   90.00
_cell.angle_gamma   90.00
#
_symmetry.space_group_name_H-M   'P 1'
#
loop_
_entity.id
_entity.type
_entity.pdbx_description
1 polymer ?
#
loop_
_entity_poly.entity_id
_entity_poly.type
_entity_poly.pdbx_seq_one_letter_code
_entity_poly.pdbx_strand_id
1 'polypeptide(L)'
;KDTLGHWLFDRVCEKLNLVEKDYFGLRYVDLDNQRHWLDPLKTVYKQLKGLSKMVLCFRVKFYPEDPMKLHEEITRYYLFLQLRRDLHHGRLLCSHEESIQLAAYVIQSELGDYDPQDH
;
A
#
# COMPACT_ATOMS: atom_id res chain seq x y z
N LYS A 1 -6.86 -24.19 8.13
CA LYS A 1 -8.10 -23.46 8.50
C LYS A 1 -7.88 -22.51 9.68
N ASP A 2 -6.75 -22.66 10.37
CA ASP A 2 -6.46 -22.00 11.65
C ASP A 2 -5.41 -20.89 11.54
N THR A 3 -4.90 -20.62 10.32
CA THR A 3 -3.98 -19.51 10.07
C THR A 3 -4.66 -18.19 10.43
N LEU A 4 -4.07 -17.50 11.40
CA LEU A 4 -4.51 -16.18 11.86
C LEU A 4 -4.05 -15.08 10.91
N GLY A 5 -4.76 -13.95 10.90
CA GLY A 5 -4.48 -12.83 10.01
C GLY A 5 -3.08 -12.25 10.19
N HIS A 6 -2.60 -12.13 11.43
CA HIS A 6 -1.25 -11.64 11.73
C HIS A 6 -0.16 -12.50 11.08
N TRP A 7 -0.29 -13.83 11.15
CA TRP A 7 0.67 -14.76 10.55
C TRP A 7 0.80 -14.55 9.03
N LEU A 8 -0.32 -14.36 8.33
CA LEU A 8 -0.30 -14.07 6.89
C LEU A 8 0.35 -12.71 6.59
N PHE A 9 0.01 -11.69 7.38
CA PHE A 9 0.57 -10.35 7.23
C PHE A 9 2.08 -10.34 7.48
N ASP A 10 2.54 -11.01 8.54
CA ASP A 10 3.96 -11.17 8.85
C ASP A 10 4.70 -11.85 7.71
N ARG A 11 4.13 -12.91 7.13
CA ARG A 11 4.75 -13.60 6.00
C ARG A 11 4.88 -12.71 4.76
N VAL A 12 3.91 -11.82 4.52
CA VAL A 12 4.01 -10.81 3.45
C VAL A 12 5.13 -9.83 3.78
N CYS A 13 5.18 -9.29 5.00
CA CYS A 13 6.21 -8.34 5.40
C CYS A 13 7.63 -8.93 5.31
N GLU A 14 7.81 -10.19 5.72
CA GLU A 14 9.07 -10.94 5.55
C GLU A 14 9.49 -11.01 4.08
N LYS A 15 8.56 -11.30 3.17
CA LYS A 15 8.83 -11.38 1.72
C LYS A 15 9.17 -10.03 1.10
N LEU A 16 8.69 -8.94 1.68
CA LEU A 16 9.00 -7.57 1.27
C LEU A 16 10.21 -6.99 2.03
N ASN A 17 10.84 -7.77 2.92
CA ASN A 17 11.92 -7.31 3.80
C ASN A 17 11.53 -6.07 4.64
N LEU A 18 10.28 -6.03 5.12
CA LEU A 18 9.72 -4.87 5.80
C LEU A 18 9.77 -5.03 7.32
N VAL A 19 10.51 -4.13 7.97
CA VAL A 19 10.66 -4.09 9.44
C VAL A 19 9.59 -3.19 10.09
N GLU A 20 9.33 -2.00 9.53
CA GLU A 20 8.36 -1.04 10.06
C GLU A 20 6.92 -1.38 9.63
N LYS A 21 6.38 -2.47 10.18
CA LYS A 21 5.10 -3.06 9.74
C LYS A 21 3.86 -2.26 10.15
N ASP A 22 3.97 -1.44 11.19
CA ASP A 22 2.84 -0.79 11.87
C ASP A 22 2.04 0.15 10.94
N TYR A 23 2.64 0.61 9.85
CA TYR A 23 1.99 1.48 8.86
C TYR A 23 1.08 0.74 7.89
N PHE A 24 1.18 -0.59 7.79
CA PHE A 24 0.58 -1.35 6.70
C PHE A 24 -0.49 -2.35 7.18
N GLY A 25 -1.24 -2.86 6.21
CA GLY A 25 -2.17 -3.95 6.42
C GLY A 25 -2.56 -4.64 5.12
N LEU A 26 -3.26 -5.76 5.26
CA LEU A 26 -3.89 -6.44 4.14
C LEU A 26 -5.37 -6.02 4.07
N ARG A 27 -5.80 -5.60 2.88
CA ARG A 27 -7.20 -5.24 2.60
C ARG A 27 -7.81 -6.20 1.60
N TYR A 28 -9.04 -6.62 1.80
CA TYR A 28 -9.80 -7.41 0.83
C TYR A 28 -11.14 -6.73 0.51
N VAL A 29 -11.84 -7.27 -0.47
CA VAL A 29 -13.20 -6.84 -0.84
C VAL A 29 -14.13 -8.03 -0.61
N ASP A 30 -15.25 -7.80 0.07
CA ASP A 30 -16.24 -8.86 0.32
C ASP A 30 -17.20 -9.07 -0.87
N LEU A 31 -18.21 -9.93 -0.68
CA LEU A 31 -19.21 -10.23 -1.72
C LEU A 31 -20.12 -9.03 -2.04
N ASP A 32 -20.24 -8.07 -1.12
CA ASP A 32 -21.05 -6.86 -1.24
C ASP A 32 -20.22 -5.65 -1.72
N ASN A 33 -19.03 -5.91 -2.28
CA ASN A 33 -18.06 -4.93 -2.73
C ASN A 33 -17.55 -3.96 -1.64
N GLN A 34 -17.70 -4.32 -0.36
CA GLN A 34 -17.19 -3.55 0.76
C GLN A 34 -15.72 -3.88 1.03
N ARG A 35 -14.97 -2.84 1.39
CA ARG A 35 -13.54 -2.93 1.66
C ARG A 35 -13.31 -3.21 3.13
N HIS A 36 -12.59 -4.29 3.42
CA HIS A 36 -12.27 -4.70 4.79
C HIS A 36 -10.77 -4.81 4.99
N TRP A 37 -10.31 -4.43 6.19
CA TRP A 37 -8.98 -4.78 6.65
C TRP A 37 -9.00 -6.21 7.22
N LEU A 38 -7.96 -6.98 6.93
CA LEU A 38 -7.74 -8.27 7.55
C LEU A 38 -7.51 -8.06 9.05
N ASP A 39 -8.36 -8.67 9.86
CA ASP A 39 -8.25 -8.71 11.31
C ASP A 39 -7.12 -9.68 11.70
N PRO A 40 -6.09 -9.21 12.44
CA PRO A 40 -4.94 -10.03 12.79
C PRO A 40 -5.28 -11.18 13.75
N LEU A 41 -6.33 -11.02 14.56
CA LEU A 41 -6.73 -11.95 15.62
C LEU A 41 -7.74 -13.01 15.16
N LYS A 42 -8.31 -12.85 13.96
CA LYS A 42 -9.22 -13.83 13.37
C LYS A 42 -8.52 -14.68 12.33
N THR A 43 -9.03 -15.89 12.10
CA THR A 43 -8.48 -16.76 11.05
C THR A 43 -8.76 -16.18 9.67
N VAL A 44 -7.80 -16.27 8.76
CA VAL A 44 -7.93 -15.81 7.37
C VAL A 44 -9.11 -16.48 6.69
N TYR A 45 -9.29 -17.79 6.93
CA TYR A 45 -10.38 -18.56 6.37
C TYR A 45 -11.76 -18.02 6.75
N LYS A 46 -11.97 -17.62 8.02
CA LYS A 46 -13.27 -17.08 8.47
C LYS A 46 -13.58 -15.73 7.82
N GLN A 47 -12.56 -14.93 7.52
CA GLN A 47 -12.70 -13.59 6.96
C GLN A 47 -12.93 -13.58 5.44
N LEU A 48 -12.33 -14.54 4.72
CA LEU A 48 -12.41 -14.65 3.27
C LEU A 48 -13.42 -15.71 2.79
N LYS A 49 -14.24 -16.24 3.70
CA LYS A 49 -15.19 -17.32 3.40
C LYS A 49 -16.19 -16.84 2.35
N GLY A 50 -16.40 -17.67 1.32
CA GLY A 50 -17.38 -17.41 0.27
C GLY A 50 -16.85 -16.56 -0.90
N LEU A 51 -15.66 -15.96 -0.78
CA LEU A 51 -15.03 -15.25 -1.89
C LEU A 51 -14.58 -16.24 -2.97
N SER A 52 -15.01 -16.00 -4.21
CA SER A 52 -14.60 -16.79 -5.37
C SER A 52 -13.12 -16.62 -5.71
N LYS A 53 -12.55 -15.44 -5.40
CA LYS A 53 -11.12 -15.14 -5.50
C LYS A 53 -10.64 -14.48 -4.20
N MET A 54 -9.68 -15.10 -3.54
CA MET A 54 -9.05 -14.58 -2.31
C MET A 54 -7.94 -13.58 -2.69
N VAL A 55 -8.33 -12.38 -3.12
CA VAL A 55 -7.38 -11.30 -3.41
C VAL A 55 -7.23 -10.39 -2.21
N LEU A 56 -6.03 -10.34 -1.64
CA LEU A 56 -5.66 -9.36 -0.62
C LEU A 56 -4.68 -8.35 -1.21
N CYS A 57 -4.86 -7.10 -0.84
CA CYS A 57 -4.07 -5.96 -1.25
C CYS A 57 -3.27 -5.45 -0.06
N PHE A 58 -1.94 -5.49 -0.15
CA PHE A 58 -1.07 -4.79 0.80
C PHE A 58 -1.20 -3.28 0.61
N ARG A 59 -1.50 -2.55 1.68
CA ARG A 59 -1.81 -1.10 1.65
C ARG A 59 -1.31 -0.43 2.90
N VAL A 60 -1.07 0.89 2.81
CA VAL A 60 -0.88 1.74 3.99
C VAL A 60 -2.22 1.84 4.73
N LYS A 61 -2.20 1.52 6.02
CA LYS A 61 -3.33 1.62 6.94
C LYS A 61 -3.24 2.86 7.83
N PHE A 62 -2.02 3.21 8.24
CA PHE A 62 -1.74 4.37 9.06
C PHE A 62 -0.62 5.17 8.41
N TYR A 63 -0.88 6.44 8.13
CA TYR A 63 0.13 7.34 7.58
C TYR A 63 0.96 7.91 8.74
N PRO A 64 2.30 8.01 8.60
CA PRO A 64 3.11 8.68 9.60
C PRO A 64 2.74 10.17 9.65
N GLU A 65 2.73 10.75 10.85
CA GLU A 65 2.53 12.20 11.02
C GLU A 65 3.65 13.02 10.35
N ASP A 66 4.85 12.43 10.30
CA ASP A 66 6.03 13.01 9.69
C ASP A 66 6.75 11.93 8.86
N PRO A 67 6.83 12.07 7.52
CA PRO A 67 7.53 11.14 6.65
C PRO A 67 9.00 10.94 7.00
N MET A 68 9.65 11.93 7.64
CA MET A 68 11.05 11.85 8.05
C MET A 68 11.30 10.88 9.21
N LYS A 69 10.23 10.45 9.89
CA LYS A 69 10.32 9.44 10.96
C LYS A 69 10.45 8.01 10.43
N LEU A 70 10.24 7.78 9.13
CA LEU A 70 10.45 6.47 8.52
C LEU A 70 11.94 6.22 8.40
N HIS A 71 12.44 5.17 9.03
CA HIS A 71 13.86 4.85 9.06
C HIS A 71 14.29 4.04 7.83
N GLU A 72 13.46 3.08 7.41
CA GLU A 72 13.82 2.17 6.34
C GLU A 72 13.43 2.72 4.96
N GLU A 73 14.35 2.61 4.00
CA GLU A 73 14.11 3.03 2.61
C GLU A 73 12.97 2.24 1.98
N ILE A 74 12.89 0.94 2.28
CA ILE A 74 11.82 0.07 1.78
C ILE A 74 10.44 0.52 2.28
N THR A 75 10.34 1.04 3.50
CA THR A 75 9.10 1.59 4.06
C THR A 75 8.70 2.87 3.33
N ARG A 76 9.65 3.79 3.13
CA ARG A 76 9.43 5.03 2.35
C ARG A 76 8.98 4.70 0.93
N TYR A 77 9.58 3.71 0.31
CA TYR A 77 9.22 3.25 -1.03
C TYR A 77 7.76 2.73 -1.10
N TYR A 78 7.34 1.86 -0.18
CA TYR A 78 5.95 1.38 -0.18
C TYR A 78 4.93 2.49 0.13
N LEU A 79 5.29 3.46 0.98
CA LEU A 79 4.48 4.65 1.19
C LEU A 79 4.37 5.49 -0.09
N PHE A 80 5.48 5.71 -0.79
CA PHE A 80 5.49 6.39 -2.09
C PHE A 80 4.58 5.68 -3.11
N LEU A 81 4.68 4.35 -3.24
CA LEU A 81 3.82 3.59 -4.14
C LEU A 81 2.33 3.71 -3.80
N GLN A 82 1.99 3.80 -2.52
CA GLN A 82 0.63 4.06 -2.07
C GLN A 82 0.17 5.47 -2.47
N LEU A 83 0.99 6.50 -2.26
CA LEU A 83 0.67 7.88 -2.63
C LEU A 83 0.51 8.04 -4.13
N ARG A 84 1.40 7.46 -4.94
CA ARG A 84 1.28 7.40 -6.41
C ARG A 84 -0.06 6.78 -6.83
N ARG A 85 -0.42 5.66 -6.20
CA ARG A 85 -1.71 5.01 -6.44
C ARG A 85 -2.88 5.93 -6.09
N ASP A 86 -2.84 6.55 -4.90
CA ASP A 86 -3.93 7.40 -4.43
C ASP A 86 -4.06 8.68 -5.27
N LEU A 87 -2.95 9.26 -5.75
CA LEU A 87 -2.96 10.35 -6.73
C LEU A 87 -3.66 9.91 -8.03
N HIS A 88 -3.25 8.78 -8.61
CA HIS A 88 -3.83 8.27 -9.86
C HIS A 88 -5.33 7.97 -9.74
N HIS A 89 -5.80 7.51 -8.58
CA HIS A 89 -7.23 7.21 -8.36
C HIS A 89 -8.02 8.40 -7.80
N GLY A 90 -7.43 9.60 -7.69
CA GLY A 90 -8.09 10.80 -7.15
C GLY A 90 -8.45 10.71 -5.66
N ARG A 91 -7.73 9.88 -4.89
CA ARG A 91 -7.91 9.69 -3.45
C ARG A 91 -7.00 10.57 -2.61
N LEU A 92 -5.92 11.09 -3.21
CA LEU A 92 -5.04 12.06 -2.57
C LEU A 92 -5.60 13.46 -2.81
N LEU A 93 -6.09 14.09 -1.74
CA LEU A 93 -6.59 15.47 -1.80
C LEU A 93 -5.41 16.42 -1.95
N CYS A 94 -5.34 17.10 -3.09
CA CYS A 94 -4.36 18.12 -3.39
C CYS A 94 -4.94 19.08 -4.45
N SER A 95 -4.35 20.26 -4.56
CA SER A 95 -4.62 21.19 -5.65
C SER A 95 -4.16 20.64 -7.00
N HIS A 96 -4.63 21.23 -8.08
CA HIS A 96 -4.21 20.82 -9.43
C HIS A 96 -2.69 21.00 -9.62
N GLU A 97 -2.13 22.12 -9.16
CA GLU A 97 -0.70 22.40 -9.26
C GLU A 97 0.15 21.37 -8.48
N GLU A 98 -0.25 21.05 -7.24
CA GLU A 98 0.40 20.00 -6.45
C GLU A 98 0.30 18.63 -7.15
N SER A 99 -0.84 18.29 -7.75
CA SER A 99 -1.00 17.04 -8.47
C SER A 99 -0.04 16.90 -9.65
N ILE A 100 0.21 18.00 -10.38
CA ILE A 100 1.19 18.05 -11.47
C ILE A 100 2.60 17.84 -10.93
N GLN A 101 2.95 18.53 -9.84
CA GLN A 101 4.28 18.41 -9.25
C GLN A 101 4.54 16.99 -8.71
N LEU A 102 3.55 16.38 -8.04
CA LEU A 102 3.65 15.00 -7.59
C LEU A 102 3.78 14.02 -8.75
N ALA A 103 3.04 14.24 -9.85
CA ALA A 103 3.17 13.42 -11.06
C ALA A 103 4.58 13.53 -11.68
N ALA A 104 5.17 14.74 -11.70
CA ALA A 104 6.54 14.93 -12.16
C ALA A 104 7.55 14.15 -11.31
N TYR A 105 7.43 14.18 -9.97
CA TYR A 105 8.28 13.37 -9.09
C TYR A 105 8.10 11.86 -9.28
N VAL A 106 6.87 11.41 -9.55
CA VAL A 106 6.60 10.00 -9.88
C VAL A 106 7.34 9.60 -11.16
N ILE A 107 7.24 10.40 -12.22
CA ILE A 107 7.92 10.13 -13.49
C ILE A 107 9.44 10.11 -13.31
N GLN A 108 9.99 11.11 -12.61
CA GLN A 108 11.42 11.18 -12.29
C GLN A 108 11.90 9.93 -11.54
N SER A 109 11.09 9.39 -10.61
CA SER A 109 11.46 8.18 -9.88
C SER A 109 11.49 6.91 -10.75
N GLU A 110 10.78 6.89 -11.88
CA GLU A 110 10.69 5.74 -12.79
C GLU A 110 11.66 5.83 -13.97
N LEU A 111 11.82 7.03 -14.53
CA LEU A 111 12.59 7.26 -15.76
C LEU A 111 13.97 7.89 -15.49
N GLY A 112 14.21 8.42 -14.30
CA GLY A 112 15.39 9.23 -14.01
C GLY A 112 15.28 10.63 -14.60
N ASP A 113 16.43 11.26 -14.86
CA ASP A 113 16.50 12.62 -15.38
C ASP A 113 15.93 12.72 -16.81
N TYR A 114 15.26 13.84 -17.10
CA TYR A 114 14.78 14.13 -18.45
C TYR A 114 15.95 14.27 -19.44
N ASP A 115 15.87 13.54 -20.55
CA ASP A 115 16.77 13.67 -21.69
C ASP A 115 15.95 14.04 -22.95
N PRO A 116 16.18 15.21 -23.57
CA PRO A 116 15.49 15.64 -24.80
C PRO A 116 15.71 14.75 -26.03
N GLN A 117 16.72 13.88 -26.03
CA GLN A 117 17.00 12.98 -27.16
C GLN A 117 16.23 11.66 -27.05
N ASP A 118 15.94 11.24 -25.81
CA ASP A 118 15.27 9.97 -25.51
C ASP A 118 13.76 10.14 -25.17
N HIS A 119 13.33 11.33 -24.77
CA HIS A 119 11.96 11.64 -24.30
C HIS A 119 11.31 12.82 -25.05
#